data_AF-A0A7S2C429-F1
#
_entry.id   AF-A0A7S2C429-F1
#
_cell.length_a   1.000
_cell.length_b   1.000
_cell.length_c   1.000
_cell.angle_alpha   90.00
_cell.angle_beta   90.00
_cell.angle_gamma   90.00
#
_symmetry.space_group_name_H-M   'P 1'
#
loop_
_entity.id
_entity.type
_entity.pdbx_description
1 polymer ?
#
loop_
_entity_poly.entity_id
_entity_poly.type
_entity_poly.pdbx_seq_one_letter_code
_entity_poly.pdbx_strand_id
1 'polypeptide(L)'
;VQMLIALVLNTLLENFLTDRDVPKEDKHEVYMYFGSFSKAMLTMFELTLANWIPCARALTEKVNEWYVIFALAHKFIIGFACVMVITGVFLNETFRVAATDDTIMITQKQRAIKTHTKKMSILFQAADEDGNGFLDRDEFKGMMKDDAVVTWLSSMGLDVHDVDTLFTLVQKEAENDGAITAVELVKGIAHLKGNAKSLDMAVVMHENRSLLDDTELLKMSWNIMNMMQQRGQMGKSGRRGGAVGLPPTPVNQ
;
A
#
# COMPACT_ATOMS: atom_id res chain seq x y z
N VAL A 1 -33.78 12.64 -12.46
CA VAL A 1 -34.05 14.00 -11.92
C VAL A 1 -34.52 14.96 -13.01
N GLN A 2 -33.72 15.26 -14.03
CA GLN A 2 -34.10 16.21 -15.11
C GLN A 2 -35.44 15.88 -15.79
N MET A 3 -35.67 14.61 -16.15
CA MET A 3 -36.93 14.16 -16.75
C MET A 3 -38.14 14.38 -15.84
N LEU A 4 -37.98 14.21 -14.53
CA LEU A 4 -39.06 14.39 -13.56
C LEU A 4 -39.40 15.88 -13.42
N ILE A 5 -38.38 16.74 -13.34
CA ILE A 5 -38.59 18.19 -13.29
C ILE A 5 -39.20 18.70 -14.61
N ALA A 6 -38.74 18.18 -15.75
CA ALA A 6 -39.31 18.52 -17.06
C ALA A 6 -40.80 18.16 -17.16
N LEU A 7 -41.20 16.98 -16.65
CA LEU A 7 -42.60 16.57 -16.61
C LEU A 7 -43.43 17.48 -15.70
N VAL A 8 -42.92 17.81 -14.51
CA VAL A 8 -43.60 18.70 -13.56
C VAL A 8 -43.73 20.12 -14.12
N LEU A 9 -42.71 20.68 -14.76
CA LEU A 9 -42.81 21.99 -15.39
C LEU A 9 -43.80 21.98 -16.55
N ASN A 10 -43.79 20.93 -17.37
CA ASN A 10 -44.73 20.80 -18.49
C ASN A 10 -46.19 20.78 -18.00
N THR A 11 -46.50 20.07 -16.90
CA THR A 11 -47.85 20.05 -16.32
C THR A 11 -48.21 21.36 -15.63
N LEU A 12 -47.29 22.00 -14.89
CA LEU A 12 -47.55 23.28 -14.22
C LEU A 12 -47.81 24.42 -15.22
N LEU A 13 -47.15 24.40 -16.38
CA LEU A 13 -47.28 25.43 -17.41
C LEU A 13 -48.47 25.21 -18.35
N GLU A 14 -49.15 24.06 -18.29
CA GLU A 14 -50.30 23.75 -19.15
C GLU A 14 -51.43 24.78 -18.97
N ASN A 15 -51.71 25.19 -17.73
CA ASN A 15 -52.72 26.21 -17.44
C ASN A 15 -52.38 27.56 -18.10
N PHE A 16 -51.12 27.99 -18.01
CA PHE A 16 -50.66 29.23 -18.64
C PHE A 16 -50.74 29.16 -20.18
N LEU A 17 -50.38 28.01 -20.77
CA LEU A 17 -50.39 27.82 -22.22
C LEU A 17 -51.82 27.77 -22.79
N THR A 18 -52.80 27.30 -22.01
CA THR A 18 -54.20 27.17 -22.42
C THR A 18 -55.06 28.40 -22.12
N ASP A 19 -54.63 29.28 -21.21
CA ASP A 19 -55.34 30.50 -20.79
C ASP A 19 -55.56 31.47 -21.95
N ARG A 20 -56.81 31.82 -22.28
CA ARG A 20 -57.12 32.68 -23.44
C ARG A 20 -56.70 34.14 -23.28
N ASP A 21 -56.49 34.61 -22.05
CA ASP A 21 -56.23 36.03 -21.77
C ASP A 21 -54.74 36.41 -21.91
N VAL A 22 -53.85 35.40 -21.96
CA VAL A 22 -52.40 35.62 -22.13
C VAL A 22 -52.05 35.90 -23.61
N PRO A 23 -51.20 36.91 -23.91
CA PRO A 23 -50.74 37.20 -25.25
C PRO A 23 -50.12 36.00 -25.97
N LYS A 24 -50.37 35.89 -27.28
CA LYS A 24 -49.87 34.75 -28.09
C LYS A 24 -48.34 34.71 -28.18
N GLU A 25 -47.68 35.85 -28.15
CA GLU A 25 -46.21 35.96 -28.21
C GLU A 25 -45.57 35.31 -26.98
N ASP A 26 -46.05 35.66 -25.78
CA ASP A 26 -45.55 35.13 -24.51
C ASP A 26 -45.77 33.61 -24.40
N LYS A 27 -46.93 33.12 -24.84
CA LYS A 27 -47.18 31.67 -24.92
C LYS A 27 -46.26 30.96 -25.89
N HIS A 28 -45.99 31.58 -27.04
CA HIS A 28 -45.14 30.98 -28.05
C HIS A 28 -43.72 30.80 -27.52
N GLU A 29 -43.19 31.81 -26.83
CA GLU A 29 -41.88 31.75 -26.20
C GLU A 29 -41.80 30.64 -25.15
N VAL A 30 -42.75 30.58 -24.22
CA VAL A 30 -42.81 29.51 -23.19
C VAL A 30 -43.01 28.13 -23.83
N TYR A 31 -43.80 28.02 -24.89
CA TYR A 31 -44.03 26.77 -25.63
C TYR A 31 -42.80 26.27 -26.38
N MET A 32 -41.90 27.16 -26.82
CA MET A 32 -40.65 26.76 -27.46
C MET A 32 -39.74 26.01 -26.48
N TYR A 33 -39.74 26.39 -25.20
CA TYR A 33 -38.95 25.75 -24.15
C TYR A 33 -39.69 24.59 -23.47
N PHE A 34 -40.95 24.76 -23.07
CA PHE A 34 -41.66 23.82 -22.20
C PHE A 34 -42.93 23.22 -22.81
N GLY A 35 -43.21 23.46 -24.10
CA GLY A 35 -44.47 23.06 -24.73
C GLY A 35 -44.71 21.56 -24.89
N SER A 36 -43.64 20.75 -24.91
CA SER A 36 -43.74 19.30 -24.90
C SER A 36 -42.72 18.71 -23.94
N PHE A 37 -42.93 17.46 -23.52
CA PHE A 37 -41.98 16.76 -22.65
C PHE A 37 -40.55 16.76 -23.19
N SER A 38 -40.35 16.48 -24.48
CA SER A 38 -39.01 16.45 -25.08
C SER A 38 -38.36 17.84 -25.12
N LYS A 39 -39.13 18.90 -25.35
CA LYS A 39 -38.64 20.28 -25.29
C LYS A 39 -38.25 20.65 -23.86
N ALA A 40 -39.14 20.38 -22.89
CA ALA A 40 -38.88 20.63 -21.49
C ALA A 40 -37.65 19.85 -21.01
N MET A 41 -37.48 18.60 -21.43
CA MET A 41 -36.29 17.79 -21.12
C MET A 41 -35.01 18.42 -21.67
N LEU A 42 -35.03 18.88 -22.94
CA LEU A 42 -33.89 19.58 -23.55
C LEU A 42 -33.58 20.89 -22.80
N THR A 43 -34.60 21.67 -22.46
CA THR A 43 -34.46 22.90 -21.68
C THR A 43 -33.91 22.65 -20.29
N MET A 44 -34.29 21.55 -19.63
CA MET A 44 -33.70 21.15 -18.34
C MET A 44 -32.20 20.81 -18.44
N PHE A 45 -31.76 20.22 -19.56
CA PHE A 45 -30.34 20.05 -19.86
C PHE A 45 -29.64 21.39 -20.09
N GLU A 46 -30.26 22.29 -20.86
CA GLU A 46 -29.75 23.65 -21.12
C GLU A 46 -29.59 24.47 -19.83
N LEU A 47 -30.59 24.45 -18.95
CA LEU A 47 -30.57 25.04 -17.61
C LEU A 47 -29.41 24.53 -16.74
N THR A 48 -29.00 23.28 -16.95
CA THR A 48 -27.96 22.63 -16.14
C THR A 48 -26.56 22.94 -16.66
N LEU A 49 -26.34 22.77 -17.97
CA LEU A 49 -25.00 22.73 -18.57
C LEU A 49 -24.67 23.94 -19.46
N ALA A 50 -25.67 24.70 -19.91
CA ALA A 50 -25.50 25.75 -20.91
C ALA A 50 -26.02 27.10 -20.40
N ASN A 51 -26.56 27.93 -21.31
CA ASN A 51 -27.07 29.25 -20.98
C ASN A 51 -28.46 29.15 -20.34
N TRP A 52 -28.50 29.25 -19.02
CA TRP A 52 -29.73 29.10 -18.24
C TRP A 52 -30.60 30.37 -18.22
N ILE A 53 -30.04 31.54 -18.57
CA ILE A 53 -30.71 32.85 -18.42
C ILE A 53 -31.95 32.98 -19.32
N PRO A 54 -31.91 32.66 -20.63
CA PRO A 54 -33.08 32.80 -21.50
C PRO A 54 -34.25 31.93 -21.04
N CYS A 55 -33.98 30.67 -20.69
CA CYS A 55 -35.00 29.74 -20.21
C CYS A 55 -35.59 30.18 -18.86
N ALA A 56 -34.76 30.68 -17.96
CA ALA A 56 -35.22 31.21 -16.67
C ALA A 56 -36.07 32.47 -16.85
N ARG A 57 -35.64 33.41 -17.71
CA ARG A 57 -36.39 34.64 -18.01
C ARG A 57 -37.74 34.36 -18.67
N ALA A 58 -37.80 33.39 -19.59
CA ALA A 58 -39.06 32.96 -20.18
C ALA A 58 -40.07 32.51 -19.11
N LEU A 59 -39.63 31.88 -18.01
CA LEU A 59 -40.51 31.54 -16.89
C LEU A 59 -40.81 32.72 -15.97
N THR A 60 -39.81 33.52 -15.61
CA THR A 60 -39.96 34.59 -14.62
C THR A 60 -40.69 35.81 -15.15
N GLU A 61 -40.42 36.21 -16.39
CA GLU A 61 -40.95 37.44 -16.98
C GLU A 61 -42.31 37.18 -17.64
N LYS A 62 -42.55 35.97 -18.18
CA LYS A 62 -43.78 35.67 -18.94
C LYS A 62 -44.85 34.96 -18.11
N VAL A 63 -44.46 34.08 -17.20
CA VAL A 63 -45.40 33.24 -16.43
C VAL A 63 -45.62 33.80 -15.03
N ASN A 64 -44.57 33.80 -14.21
CA ASN A 64 -44.63 34.29 -12.83
C ASN A 64 -43.22 34.51 -12.26
N GLU A 65 -43.02 35.62 -11.56
CA GLU A 65 -41.75 35.95 -10.92
C GLU A 65 -41.27 34.89 -9.92
N TRP A 66 -42.18 34.16 -9.26
CA TRP A 66 -41.84 33.08 -8.32
C TRP A 66 -40.99 31.95 -8.92
N TYR A 67 -41.02 31.77 -10.25
CA TYR A 67 -40.14 30.81 -10.93
C TYR A 67 -38.65 31.15 -10.79
N VAL A 68 -38.29 32.35 -10.32
CA VAL A 68 -36.89 32.73 -10.07
C VAL A 68 -36.27 31.87 -8.97
N ILE A 69 -37.06 31.55 -7.93
CA ILE A 69 -36.62 30.71 -6.82
C ILE A 69 -36.35 29.30 -7.33
N PHE A 70 -37.23 28.77 -8.18
CA PHE A 70 -37.02 27.47 -8.83
C PHE A 70 -35.76 27.47 -9.70
N ALA A 71 -35.58 28.47 -10.58
CA ALA A 71 -34.43 28.53 -11.49
C ALA A 71 -33.10 28.63 -10.73
N LEU A 72 -33.03 29.47 -9.69
CA LEU A 72 -31.85 29.60 -8.84
C LEU A 72 -31.59 28.33 -8.04
N ALA A 73 -32.61 27.74 -7.40
CA ALA A 73 -32.46 26.50 -6.64
C ALA A 73 -31.96 25.34 -7.52
N HIS A 74 -32.53 25.19 -8.72
CA HIS A 74 -32.06 24.23 -9.71
C HIS A 74 -30.59 24.45 -10.07
N LYS A 75 -30.21 25.71 -10.33
CA LYS A 75 -28.83 26.05 -10.71
C LYS A 75 -27.83 25.78 -9.58
N PHE A 76 -28.17 26.17 -8.35
CA PHE A 76 -27.32 25.98 -7.17
C PHE A 76 -27.18 24.52 -6.77
N ILE A 77 -28.25 23.74 -6.84
CA ILE A 77 -28.21 22.34 -6.41
C ILE A 77 -27.68 21.48 -7.54
N ILE A 78 -28.37 21.44 -8.69
CA ILE A 78 -28.08 20.47 -9.74
C ILE A 78 -26.95 20.97 -10.64
N GLY A 79 -26.97 22.25 -11.01
CA GLY A 79 -25.92 22.84 -11.86
C GLY A 79 -24.53 22.74 -11.24
N PHE A 80 -24.36 23.21 -10.00
CA PHE A 80 -23.07 23.09 -9.30
C PHE A 80 -22.72 21.65 -8.96
N ALA A 81 -23.67 20.80 -8.53
CA ALA A 81 -23.37 19.40 -8.25
C ALA A 81 -22.84 18.67 -9.48
N CYS A 82 -23.45 18.86 -10.66
CA CYS A 82 -22.96 18.25 -11.90
C CYS A 82 -21.52 18.67 -12.21
N VAL A 83 -21.21 19.97 -12.14
CA VAL A 83 -19.85 20.48 -12.41
C VAL A 83 -18.86 19.94 -11.38
N MET A 84 -19.19 20.00 -10.09
CA MET A 84 -18.31 19.53 -9.01
C MET A 84 -18.03 18.03 -9.09
N VAL A 85 -19.03 17.22 -9.41
CA VAL A 85 -18.85 15.76 -9.57
C VAL A 85 -17.94 15.46 -10.76
N ILE A 86 -18.17 16.10 -11.91
CA ILE A 86 -17.33 15.90 -13.10
C ILE A 86 -15.89 16.32 -12.80
N THR A 87 -15.68 17.51 -12.24
CA THR A 87 -14.35 18.00 -11.87
C THR A 87 -13.67 17.10 -10.84
N GLY A 88 -14.42 16.60 -9.84
CA GLY A 88 -13.90 15.68 -8.84
C GLY A 88 -13.41 14.36 -9.44
N VAL A 89 -14.17 13.77 -10.36
CA VAL A 89 -13.76 12.53 -11.06
C VAL A 89 -12.51 12.77 -11.92
N PHE A 90 -12.46 13.86 -12.69
CA PHE A 90 -11.29 14.19 -13.49
C PHE A 90 -10.04 14.43 -12.62
N LEU A 91 -10.19 15.12 -11.48
CA LEU A 91 -9.08 15.36 -10.57
C LEU A 91 -8.59 14.05 -9.94
N ASN A 92 -9.51 13.18 -9.51
CA ASN A 92 -9.16 11.87 -8.96
C ASN A 92 -8.42 11.01 -9.99
N GLU A 93 -8.88 11.01 -11.24
CA GLU A 93 -8.22 10.29 -12.33
C GLU A 93 -6.82 10.87 -12.62
N THR A 94 -6.71 12.20 -12.62
CA THR A 94 -5.43 12.89 -12.79
C THR A 94 -4.44 12.51 -11.70
N PHE A 95 -4.87 12.48 -10.42
CA PHE A 95 -4.03 12.05 -9.32
C PHE A 95 -3.67 10.56 -9.38
N ARG A 96 -4.59 9.71 -9.84
CA ARG A 96 -4.31 8.29 -10.05
C ARG A 96 -3.18 8.12 -11.05
N VAL A 97 -3.28 8.74 -12.23
CA VAL A 97 -2.23 8.68 -13.26
C VAL A 97 -0.90 9.24 -12.75
N ALA A 98 -0.93 10.37 -12.03
CA ALA A 98 0.28 10.92 -11.42
C ALA A 98 0.91 9.99 -10.36
N ALA A 99 0.11 9.17 -9.67
CA ALA A 99 0.60 8.18 -8.71
C ALA A 99 1.18 6.92 -9.38
N THR A 100 0.67 6.53 -10.56
CA THR A 100 1.21 5.40 -11.34
C THR A 100 2.41 5.77 -12.20
N ASP A 101 2.79 7.06 -12.26
CA ASP A 101 4.02 7.47 -12.95
C ASP A 101 5.23 7.06 -12.10
N ASP A 102 5.81 5.91 -12.45
CA ASP A 102 6.95 5.29 -11.76
C ASP A 102 8.09 6.28 -11.51
N THR A 103 8.28 7.26 -12.42
CA THR A 103 9.31 8.29 -12.29
C THR A 103 9.07 9.22 -11.09
N ILE A 104 7.80 9.57 -10.82
CA ILE A 104 7.39 10.40 -9.69
C ILE A 104 7.53 9.61 -8.39
N MET A 105 7.08 8.36 -8.37
CA MET A 105 7.20 7.48 -7.20
C MET A 105 8.66 7.23 -6.82
N ILE A 106 9.53 6.94 -7.79
CA ILE A 106 10.97 6.76 -7.56
C ILE A 106 11.59 8.05 -7.00
N THR A 107 11.26 9.19 -7.59
CA THR A 107 11.79 10.50 -7.15
C THR A 107 11.38 10.82 -5.72
N GLN A 108 10.12 10.55 -5.34
CA GLN A 108 9.64 10.75 -3.97
C GLN A 108 10.37 9.85 -2.98
N LYS A 109 10.53 8.55 -3.30
CA LYS A 109 11.27 7.60 -2.46
C LYS A 109 12.73 8.02 -2.28
N GLN A 110 13.39 8.46 -3.35
CA GLN A 110 14.77 8.97 -3.29
C GLN A 110 14.87 10.24 -2.45
N ARG A 111 13.91 11.17 -2.53
CA ARG A 111 13.87 12.38 -1.69
C ARG A 111 13.70 12.06 -0.20
N ALA A 112 12.84 11.10 0.12
CA ALA A 112 12.67 10.63 1.50
C ALA A 112 13.99 10.06 2.03
N ILE A 113 14.63 9.14 1.29
CA ILE A 113 15.93 8.56 1.67
C ILE A 113 16.97 9.67 1.90
N LYS A 114 17.14 10.62 0.97
CA LYS A 114 18.09 11.73 1.12
C LYS A 114 17.83 12.57 2.38
N THR A 115 16.56 12.83 2.70
CA THR A 115 16.17 13.61 3.88
C THR A 115 16.49 12.85 5.16
N HIS A 116 16.20 11.54 5.20
CA HIS A 116 16.54 10.68 6.33
C HIS A 116 18.06 10.54 6.51
N THR A 117 18.81 10.34 5.43
CA THR A 117 20.27 10.29 5.48
C THR A 117 20.86 11.57 6.05
N LYS A 118 20.39 12.75 5.59
CA LYS A 118 20.90 14.03 6.10
C LYS A 118 20.67 14.19 7.61
N LYS A 119 19.49 13.81 8.10
CA LYS A 119 19.19 13.85 9.54
C LYS A 119 20.03 12.85 10.33
N MET A 120 20.19 11.63 9.79
CA MET A 120 21.04 10.61 10.42
C MET A 120 22.49 11.07 10.53
N SER A 121 23.04 11.69 9.48
CA SER A 121 24.41 12.21 9.51
C SER A 121 24.62 13.25 10.60
N ILE A 122 23.60 14.09 10.90
CA ILE A 122 23.67 15.07 11.99
C ILE A 122 23.66 14.36 13.36
N LEU A 123 22.81 13.34 13.53
CA LEU A 123 22.77 12.56 14.76
C LEU A 123 24.07 11.78 14.98
N PHE A 124 24.63 11.22 13.91
CA PHE A 124 25.92 10.53 13.95
C PHE A 124 27.03 11.47 14.38
N GLN A 125 27.11 12.66 13.79
CA GLN A 125 28.12 13.64 14.18
C GLN A 125 27.99 14.12 15.63
N ALA A 126 26.81 13.99 16.24
CA ALA A 126 26.59 14.31 17.65
C ALA A 126 26.91 13.14 18.59
N ALA A 127 26.91 11.90 18.09
CA ALA A 127 27.14 10.67 18.86
C ALA A 127 28.54 10.07 18.67
N ASP A 128 29.23 10.42 17.59
CA ASP A 128 30.62 10.10 17.27
C ASP A 128 31.54 10.89 18.20
N GLU A 129 31.96 10.26 19.32
CA GLU A 129 32.77 10.92 20.36
C GLU A 129 34.25 10.99 19.96
N ASP A 130 34.72 10.03 19.17
CA ASP A 130 36.11 9.92 18.74
C ASP A 130 36.40 10.64 17.40
N GLY A 131 35.35 11.04 16.68
CA GLY A 131 35.42 11.78 15.43
C GLY A 131 35.88 10.94 14.25
N ASN A 132 35.75 9.61 14.33
CA ASN A 132 36.22 8.70 13.29
C ASN A 132 35.25 8.59 12.10
N GLY A 133 34.04 9.15 12.21
CA GLY A 133 33.00 9.15 11.17
C GLY A 133 32.18 7.84 11.10
N PHE A 134 32.38 6.95 12.05
CA PHE A 134 31.67 5.68 12.25
C PHE A 134 30.95 5.72 13.60
N LEU A 135 30.06 4.76 13.81
CA LEU A 135 29.42 4.55 15.09
C LEU A 135 29.77 3.14 15.58
N ASP A 136 30.41 3.08 16.74
CA ASP A 136 30.61 1.81 17.42
C ASP A 136 29.36 1.38 18.21
N ARG A 137 29.42 0.19 18.81
CA ARG A 137 28.28 -0.38 19.53
C ARG A 137 27.93 0.42 20.79
N ASP A 138 28.91 0.97 21.48
CA ASP A 138 28.72 1.70 22.73
C ASP A 138 28.19 3.12 22.45
N GLU A 139 28.69 3.78 21.41
CA GLU A 139 28.18 5.04 20.87
C GLU A 139 26.74 4.90 20.37
N PHE A 140 26.43 3.82 19.63
CA PHE A 140 25.05 3.52 19.21
C PHE A 140 24.12 3.37 20.40
N LYS A 141 24.57 2.67 21.44
CA LYS A 141 23.80 2.48 22.67
C LYS A 141 23.64 3.78 23.45
N GLY A 142 24.64 4.66 23.42
CA GLY A 142 24.58 6.02 23.94
C GLY A 142 23.52 6.86 23.22
N MET A 143 23.55 6.85 21.88
CA MET A 143 22.62 7.56 21.02
C MET A 143 21.16 7.13 21.23
N MET A 144 20.90 5.85 21.49
CA MET A 144 19.56 5.30 21.75
C MET A 144 18.98 5.69 23.12
N LYS A 145 19.75 6.36 23.99
CA LYS A 145 19.22 6.91 25.26
C LYS A 145 18.51 8.24 25.07
N ASP A 146 18.69 8.91 23.93
CA ASP A 146 17.97 10.13 23.60
C ASP A 146 16.58 9.79 23.05
N ASP A 147 15.54 10.15 23.82
CA ASP A 147 14.14 9.97 23.45
C ASP A 147 13.79 10.59 22.09
N ALA A 148 14.48 11.67 21.68
CA ALA A 148 14.27 12.29 20.37
C ALA A 148 14.74 11.37 19.23
N VAL A 149 15.85 10.65 19.44
CA VAL A 149 16.39 9.69 18.46
C VAL A 149 15.47 8.47 18.37
N VAL A 150 15.05 7.92 19.52
CA VAL A 150 14.12 6.78 19.58
C VAL A 150 12.80 7.13 18.89
N THR A 151 12.20 8.27 19.23
CA THR A 151 10.95 8.74 18.61
C THR A 151 11.12 8.92 17.09
N TRP A 152 12.26 9.42 16.65
CA TRP A 152 12.54 9.58 15.23
C TRP A 152 12.72 8.24 14.50
N LEU A 153 13.38 7.25 15.11
CA LEU A 153 13.48 5.89 14.57
C LEU A 153 12.12 5.20 14.51
N SER A 154 11.28 5.39 15.52
CA SER A 154 9.88 4.94 15.50
C SER A 154 9.08 5.60 14.37
N SER A 155 9.32 6.88 14.09
CA SER A 155 8.71 7.55 12.91
C SER A 155 9.17 6.95 11.58
N MET A 156 10.35 6.32 11.56
CA MET A 156 10.84 5.54 10.42
C MET A 156 10.29 4.11 10.40
N GLY A 157 9.46 3.71 11.36
CA GLY A 157 8.81 2.39 11.41
C GLY A 157 9.64 1.30 12.07
N LEU A 158 10.65 1.66 12.86
CA LEU A 158 11.41 0.75 13.71
C LEU A 158 10.92 0.85 15.15
N ASP A 159 10.41 -0.25 15.68
CA ASP A 159 10.15 -0.38 17.10
C ASP A 159 11.40 -0.97 17.76
N VAL A 160 12.22 -0.11 18.36
CA VAL A 160 13.51 -0.50 18.91
C VAL A 160 13.30 -1.03 20.33
N HIS A 161 12.94 -2.31 20.44
CA HIS A 161 12.88 -3.00 21.74
C HIS A 161 14.23 -3.60 22.15
N ASP A 162 15.07 -3.95 21.18
CA ASP A 162 16.39 -4.51 21.40
C ASP A 162 17.43 -3.80 20.52
N VAL A 163 18.13 -2.84 21.12
CA VAL A 163 19.18 -2.03 20.50
C VAL A 163 20.36 -2.91 20.05
N ASP A 164 20.69 -3.94 20.82
CA ASP A 164 21.81 -4.84 20.55
C ASP A 164 21.51 -5.73 19.33
N THR A 165 20.28 -6.22 19.21
CA THR A 165 19.83 -6.93 18.01
C THR A 165 19.78 -6.01 16.80
N LEU A 166 19.27 -4.78 16.93
CA LEU A 166 19.21 -3.83 15.82
C LEU A 166 20.62 -3.51 15.27
N PHE A 167 21.58 -3.22 16.15
CA PHE A 167 22.96 -2.96 15.77
C PHE A 167 23.56 -4.16 15.03
N THR A 168 23.35 -5.37 15.56
CA THR A 168 23.86 -6.61 14.95
C THR A 168 23.28 -6.84 13.55
N LEU A 169 21.99 -6.58 13.36
CA LEU A 169 21.31 -6.76 12.07
C LEU A 169 21.83 -5.79 11.01
N VAL A 170 22.09 -4.54 11.38
CA VAL A 170 22.65 -3.52 10.47
C VAL A 170 24.14 -3.79 10.21
N GLN A 171 24.91 -4.13 11.24
CA GLN A 171 26.34 -4.45 11.14
C GLN A 171 26.61 -5.61 10.19
N LYS A 172 25.71 -6.61 10.14
CA LYS A 172 25.85 -7.76 9.26
C LYS A 172 25.82 -7.39 7.77
N GLU A 173 25.25 -6.23 7.43
CA GLU A 173 25.23 -5.68 6.08
C GLU A 173 26.39 -4.70 5.81
N ALA A 174 27.16 -4.31 6.84
CA ALA A 174 28.29 -3.40 6.69
C ALA A 174 29.53 -4.13 6.14
N GLU A 175 30.27 -3.47 5.26
CA GLU A 175 31.50 -4.02 4.67
C GLU A 175 32.70 -3.94 5.65
N ASN A 176 32.59 -3.11 6.68
CA ASN A 176 33.66 -2.84 7.65
C ASN A 176 33.45 -3.60 8.97
N ASP A 177 34.55 -4.14 9.48
CA ASP A 177 34.63 -5.04 10.63
C ASP A 177 34.29 -4.31 11.95
N GLY A 178 33.00 -4.26 12.29
CA GLY A 178 32.49 -3.84 13.61
C GLY A 178 32.03 -2.38 13.75
N ALA A 179 32.08 -1.56 12.70
CA ALA A 179 31.68 -0.15 12.75
C ALA A 179 30.71 0.21 11.60
N ILE A 180 29.70 1.05 11.88
CA ILE A 180 28.62 1.37 10.94
C ILE A 180 28.67 2.86 10.56
N THR A 181 28.53 3.19 9.28
CA THR A 181 28.38 4.58 8.81
C THR A 181 26.92 5.05 8.82
N ALA A 182 26.69 6.37 8.82
CA ALA A 182 25.34 6.94 8.77
C ALA A 182 24.52 6.48 7.54
N VAL A 183 25.22 6.22 6.42
CA VAL A 183 24.58 5.74 5.18
C VAL A 183 24.19 4.27 5.30
N GLU A 184 25.05 3.44 5.88
CA GLU A 184 24.78 2.02 6.13
C GLU A 184 23.65 1.86 7.13
N LEU A 185 23.62 2.64 8.22
CA LEU A 185 22.52 2.58 9.17
C LEU A 185 21.18 2.93 8.52
N VAL A 186 21.10 4.01 7.72
CA VAL A 186 19.85 4.38 7.04
C VAL A 186 19.43 3.35 6.02
N LYS A 187 20.38 2.73 5.31
CA LYS A 187 20.10 1.63 4.38
C LYS A 187 19.61 0.38 5.10
N GLY A 188 20.30 -0.06 6.15
CA GLY A 188 19.93 -1.22 6.95
C GLY A 188 18.57 -1.00 7.62
N ILE A 189 18.33 0.18 8.19
CA ILE A 189 17.02 0.57 8.71
C ILE A 189 15.94 0.54 7.61
N ALA A 190 16.22 1.06 6.43
CA ALA A 190 15.28 1.04 5.31
C ALA A 190 15.02 -0.39 4.79
N HIS A 191 15.96 -1.32 4.99
CA HIS A 191 15.84 -2.73 4.64
C HIS A 191 15.02 -3.50 5.70
N LEU A 192 15.29 -3.24 6.98
CA LEU A 192 14.56 -3.80 8.12
C LEU A 192 13.14 -3.24 8.24
N LYS A 193 12.87 -2.10 7.61
CA LYS A 193 11.55 -1.48 7.57
C LYS A 193 10.62 -2.20 6.60
N GLY A 194 9.57 -2.81 7.16
CA GLY A 194 8.39 -3.27 6.42
C GLY A 194 8.06 -4.73 6.68
N ASN A 195 6.91 -5.17 6.18
CA ASN A 195 6.58 -6.59 6.19
C ASN A 195 7.50 -7.32 5.21
N ALA A 196 7.97 -8.52 5.59
CA ALA A 196 8.66 -9.42 4.67
C ALA A 196 7.82 -9.52 3.37
N LYS A 197 8.43 -9.20 2.23
CA LYS A 197 7.72 -9.26 0.96
C LYS A 197 7.44 -10.72 0.63
N SER A 198 6.45 -10.96 -0.23
CA SER A 198 6.14 -12.31 -0.72
C SER A 198 7.36 -13.02 -1.32
N LEU A 199 8.28 -12.25 -1.94
CA LEU A 199 9.55 -12.77 -2.45
C LEU A 199 10.50 -13.20 -1.32
N ASP A 200 10.68 -12.37 -0.29
CA ASP A 200 11.57 -12.67 0.84
C ASP A 200 11.10 -13.95 1.54
N MET A 201 9.79 -14.09 1.73
CA MET A 201 9.18 -15.32 2.28
C MET A 201 9.38 -16.52 1.37
N ALA A 202 9.29 -16.35 0.04
CA ALA A 202 9.54 -17.44 -0.91
C ALA A 202 11.01 -17.90 -0.86
N VAL A 203 11.96 -16.98 -0.71
CA VAL A 203 13.39 -17.29 -0.52
C VAL A 203 13.59 -18.07 0.77
N VAL A 204 13.04 -17.58 1.89
CA VAL A 204 13.12 -18.29 3.18
C VAL A 204 12.51 -19.70 3.10
N MET A 205 11.36 -19.86 2.42
CA MET A 205 10.76 -21.18 2.21
C MET A 205 11.64 -22.11 1.36
N HIS A 206 12.33 -21.56 0.36
CA HIS A 206 13.24 -22.32 -0.48
C HIS A 206 14.49 -22.76 0.29
N GLU A 207 15.13 -21.85 1.02
CA GLU A 207 16.29 -22.13 1.86
C GLU A 207 15.95 -23.13 2.97
N ASN A 208 14.79 -22.98 3.62
CA ASN A 208 14.34 -23.92 4.65
C ASN A 208 14.08 -25.32 4.09
N ARG A 209 13.59 -25.43 2.86
CA ARG A 209 13.47 -26.74 2.18
C ARG A 209 14.84 -27.37 1.93
N SER A 210 15.81 -26.59 1.46
CA SER A 210 17.18 -27.08 1.28
C SER A 210 17.80 -27.57 2.58
N LEU A 211 17.59 -26.84 3.69
CA LEU A 211 18.07 -27.25 5.00
C LEU A 211 17.42 -28.55 5.47
N LEU A 212 16.12 -28.74 5.21
CA LEU A 212 15.45 -29.99 5.54
C LEU A 212 16.06 -31.17 4.77
N ASP A 213 16.31 -31.02 3.48
CA ASP A 213 16.94 -32.05 2.65
C ASP A 213 18.35 -32.42 3.18
N ASP A 214 19.16 -31.42 3.55
CA ASP A 214 20.48 -31.64 4.15
C ASP A 214 20.38 -32.39 5.49
N THR A 215 19.39 -32.08 6.32
CA THR A 215 19.18 -32.81 7.58
C THR A 215 18.76 -34.26 7.35
N GLU A 216 18.02 -34.56 6.29
CA GLU A 216 17.67 -35.94 5.93
C GLU A 216 18.90 -36.73 5.46
N LEU A 217 19.75 -36.11 4.64
CA LEU A 217 21.03 -36.71 4.21
C LEU A 217 21.94 -37.01 5.40
N LEU A 218 22.05 -36.08 6.35
CA LEU A 218 22.85 -36.27 7.57
C LEU A 218 22.29 -37.42 8.43
N LYS A 219 20.96 -37.50 8.60
CA LYS A 219 20.32 -38.62 9.32
C LYS A 219 20.59 -39.96 8.62
N MET A 220 20.52 -39.99 7.29
CA MET A 220 20.76 -41.21 6.52
C MET A 220 22.21 -41.68 6.64
N SER A 221 23.17 -40.74 6.53
CA SER A 221 24.60 -41.00 6.75
C SER A 221 24.88 -41.54 8.16
N TRP A 222 24.29 -40.91 9.19
CA TRP A 222 24.43 -41.35 10.58
C TRP A 222 23.89 -42.77 10.82
N ASN A 223 22.72 -43.08 10.26
CA ASN A 223 22.13 -44.43 10.35
C ASN A 223 23.02 -45.50 9.71
N ILE A 224 23.59 -45.20 8.53
CA ILE A 224 24.52 -46.11 7.85
C ILE A 224 25.78 -46.35 8.70
N MET A 225 26.35 -45.28 9.26
CA MET A 225 27.53 -45.36 10.13
C MET A 225 27.27 -46.26 11.36
N ASN A 226 26.11 -46.08 12.02
CA ASN A 226 25.71 -46.92 13.15
C ASN A 226 25.52 -48.39 12.75
N MET A 227 24.92 -48.67 11.59
CA MET A 227 24.78 -50.05 11.09
C MET A 227 26.14 -50.69 10.79
N MET A 228 27.09 -49.93 10.23
CA MET A 228 28.46 -50.42 9.99
C MET A 228 29.19 -50.72 11.31
N GLN A 229 29.02 -49.88 12.33
CA GLN A 229 29.63 -50.09 13.65
C GLN A 229 29.07 -51.32 14.36
N GLN A 230 27.76 -51.58 14.27
CA GLN A 230 27.12 -52.78 14.83
C GLN A 230 27.57 -54.06 14.10
N ARG A 231 27.70 -54.04 12.77
CA ARG A 231 28.25 -55.18 11.99
C ARG A 231 29.71 -55.46 12.33
N GLY A 232 30.52 -54.43 12.56
CA GLY A 232 31.92 -54.57 12.98
C GLY A 232 32.09 -55.24 14.37
N GLN A 233 31.12 -55.06 15.27
CA GLN A 233 31.12 -55.72 16.58
C GLN A 233 30.67 -57.18 16.50
N MET A 234 29.68 -57.53 15.66
CA MET A 234 29.27 -58.93 15.45
C MET A 234 30.39 -59.79 14.81
N GLY A 235 31.16 -59.22 13.87
CA GLY A 235 32.28 -59.93 13.22
C GLY A 235 33.45 -60.27 14.16
N LYS A 236 33.64 -59.51 15.25
CA LYS A 236 34.65 -59.81 16.27
C LYS A 236 34.18 -60.85 17.29
N SER A 237 32.87 -60.99 17.51
CA SER A 237 32.30 -62.00 18.41
C SER A 237 32.31 -63.42 17.82
N GLY A 238 32.16 -63.57 16.50
CA GLY A 238 32.15 -64.88 15.82
C GLY A 238 33.51 -65.58 15.69
N ARG A 239 34.62 -64.89 15.93
CA ARG A 239 35.99 -65.42 15.71
C ARG A 239 36.65 -66.04 16.94
N ARG A 240 35.96 -66.10 18.09
CA ARG A 240 36.49 -66.61 19.38
C ARG A 240 36.01 -68.01 19.79
N GLY A 241 35.20 -68.71 18.97
CA GLY A 241 34.54 -69.97 19.35
C GLY A 241 34.92 -71.21 18.52
N GLY A 242 36.19 -71.40 18.16
CA GLY A 242 36.63 -72.52 17.30
C GLY A 242 37.89 -73.23 17.78
N ALA A 243 37.84 -73.86 18.96
CA ALA A 243 38.80 -74.89 19.35
C ALA A 243 38.01 -76.18 19.65
N VAL A 244 37.82 -76.99 18.61
CA VAL A 244 37.19 -78.31 18.70
C VAL A 244 38.23 -79.27 19.30
N GLY A 245 38.02 -79.65 20.55
CA GLY A 245 38.81 -80.70 21.20
C GLY A 245 38.57 -82.05 20.55
N LEU A 246 39.66 -82.78 20.31
CA LEU A 246 39.68 -84.18 19.84
C LEU A 246 38.95 -85.10 20.86
N PRO A 247 38.19 -86.11 20.42
CA PRO A 247 37.55 -87.06 21.32
C PRO A 247 38.57 -88.11 21.82
N PRO A 248 38.42 -88.63 23.06
CA PRO A 248 39.30 -89.68 23.57
C PRO A 248 38.90 -91.05 23.01
N THR A 249 39.91 -91.88 22.78
CA THR A 249 39.80 -93.29 22.36
C THR A 249 39.25 -94.18 23.49
N PRO A 250 38.40 -95.19 23.18
CA PRO A 250 37.90 -96.11 24.18
C PRO A 250 38.91 -97.25 24.43
N VAL A 251 39.14 -97.58 25.70
CA VAL A 251 39.79 -98.81 26.14
C VAL A 251 38.68 -99.83 26.41
N ASN A 252 38.62 -100.89 25.62
CA ASN A 252 37.78 -102.06 25.88
C ASN A 252 38.61 -103.16 26.55
N GLN A 253 37.98 -103.89 27.48
CA GLN A 253 38.32 -105.29 27.75
C GLN A 253 37.89 -106.16 26.57
#